data_AF-A0A949LH25-F1
#
_entry.id   AF-A0A949LH25-F1
#
_cell.length_a   1.000
_cell.length_b   1.000
_cell.length_c   1.000
_cell.angle_alpha   90.00
_cell.angle_beta   90.00
_cell.angle_gamma   90.00
#
_symmetry.space_group_name_H-M   'P 1'
#
loop_
_entity.id
_entity.type
_entity.pdbx_description
1 polymer ?
#
loop_
_entity_poly.entity_id
_entity_poly.type
_entity_poly.pdbx_seq_one_letter_code
_entity_poly.pdbx_strand_id
1 'polypeptide(L)' 'AEELEGRLTVFVANLQPRKMRFGVSEGMVLAAGPGGKEIWLLSPDDGAQPGMRIK' A
#
# COMPACT_ATOMS: atom_id res chain seq x y z
N ALA A 1 9.29 -11.60 1.96
CA ALA A 1 9.70 -10.53 1.01
C ALA A 1 9.21 -10.89 -0.38
N GLU A 2 9.49 -12.11 -0.84
CA GLU A 2 9.03 -12.64 -2.14
C GLU A 2 7.51 -12.51 -2.36
N GLU A 3 6.68 -12.64 -1.32
CA GLU A 3 5.21 -12.55 -1.44
C GLU A 3 4.67 -11.14 -1.77
N LEU A 4 5.47 -10.09 -1.64
CA LEU A 4 5.04 -8.70 -1.87
C LEU A 4 5.59 -8.11 -3.17
N GLU A 5 6.72 -8.61 -3.66
CA GLU A 5 7.33 -8.12 -4.89
C GLU A 5 6.43 -8.42 -6.08
N GLY A 6 6.17 -7.40 -6.92
CA GLY A 6 5.28 -7.50 -8.07
C GLY A 6 3.78 -7.44 -7.76
N ARG A 7 3.37 -7.43 -6.49
CA ARG A 7 1.94 -7.32 -6.10
C ARG A 7 1.44 -5.88 -6.25
N LEU A 8 0.29 -5.71 -6.91
CA LEU A 8 -0.44 -4.43 -6.93
C LEU A 8 -1.22 -4.22 -5.63
N THR A 9 -1.23 -2.99 -5.13
CA THR A 9 -1.98 -2.60 -3.93
C THR A 9 -2.47 -1.16 -4.02
N VAL A 10 -3.31 -0.77 -3.07
CA VAL A 10 -3.82 0.60 -2.93
C VAL A 10 -2.82 1.45 -2.14
N PHE A 11 -2.51 2.63 -2.68
CA PHE A 11 -1.57 3.58 -2.07
C PHE A 11 -2.15 4.98 -1.98
N VAL A 12 -2.05 5.60 -0.80
CA VAL A 12 -2.38 7.01 -0.57
C VAL A 12 -1.12 7.83 -0.79
N ALA A 13 -1.06 8.55 -1.91
CA ALA A 13 0.12 9.24 -2.41
C ALA A 13 0.24 10.73 -2.03
N ASN A 14 -0.74 11.29 -1.32
CA ASN A 14 -0.80 12.74 -1.01
C ASN A 14 -0.50 13.05 0.46
N LEU A 15 0.09 12.11 1.20
CA LEU A 15 0.48 12.34 2.59
C LEU A 15 1.84 13.03 2.65
N GLN A 16 2.04 13.85 3.68
CA GLN A 16 3.34 14.46 3.93
C GLN A 16 4.37 13.36 4.24
N PRO A 17 5.60 13.44 3.66
CA PRO A 17 6.64 12.45 3.93
C PRO A 17 6.96 12.35 5.43
N ARG A 18 7.05 11.12 5.93
CA ARG A 18 7.36 10.87 7.35
C ARG A 18 8.69 10.16 7.50
N LYS A 19 9.65 10.81 8.17
CA LYS A 19 10.93 10.18 8.49
C LYS A 19 10.73 9.08 9.53
N MET A 20 11.20 7.88 9.21
CA MET A 20 11.18 6.70 10.06
C MET A 20 12.61 6.21 10.32
N ARG A 21 12.77 5.20 11.18
CA ARG A 21 14.08 4.66 11.56
C ARG A 21 14.91 4.16 10.35
N PHE A 22 14.25 3.66 9.31
CA PHE A 22 14.89 2.97 8.18
C PHE A 22 14.75 3.69 6.84
N GLY A 23 14.22 4.91 6.82
CA GLY A 23 13.97 5.64 5.59
C GLY A 23 12.86 6.66 5.75
N VAL A 24 12.38 7.20 4.62
CA VAL A 24 11.27 8.14 4.57
C VAL A 24 10.06 7.41 3.98
N SER A 25 8.93 7.47 4.67
CA SER A 25 7.64 7.00 4.15
C SER A 25 7.04 8.10 3.28
N GLU A 26 6.79 7.83 2.01
CA GLU A 26 6.20 8.80 1.06
C GLU A 26 4.68 8.64 0.90
N GLY A 27 4.07 7.76 1.68
CA GLY A 27 2.63 7.56 1.69
C GLY A 27 2.21 6.40 2.58
N MET A 28 1.06 5.80 2.25
CA MET A 28 0.45 4.74 3.05
C MET A 28 -0.18 3.67 2.15
N VAL A 29 0.13 2.40 2.41
CA VAL A 29 -0.56 1.25 1.82
C VAL A 29 -1.82 0.95 2.62
N LEU A 30 -2.92 0.60 1.95
CA LEU A 30 -4.18 0.26 2.62
C LEU A 30 -4.37 -1.26 2.80
N ALA A 31 -4.87 -1.62 3.97
CA ALA A 31 -5.23 -2.98 4.36
C ALA A 31 -6.54 -2.97 5.16
N ALA A 32 -7.26 -4.08 5.14
CA ALA A 32 -8.42 -4.32 6.01
C ALA A 32 -8.03 -5.23 7.18
N GLY A 33 -8.71 -5.08 8.31
CA GLY A 33 -8.57 -5.97 9.49
C GLY A 33 -8.42 -5.21 10.81
N PRO A 34 -8.54 -5.91 11.96
CA PRO A 34 -8.46 -5.31 13.29
C PRO A 34 -7.03 -4.85 13.68
N GLY A 35 -6.02 -5.17 12.86
CA GLY A 35 -4.63 -4.77 13.07
C GLY A 35 -3.73 -5.91 13.54
N GLY A 36 -2.43 -5.61 13.71
CA GLY A 36 -1.45 -6.62 14.10
C GLY A 36 -1.24 -7.68 13.03
N LYS A 37 -1.51 -8.94 13.37
CA LYS A 37 -1.36 -10.09 12.44
C LYS A 37 -2.59 -10.32 11.56
N GLU A 38 -3.73 -9.74 11.92
CA GLU A 38 -4.98 -9.89 11.20
C GLU A 38 -5.15 -8.67 10.27
N ILE A 39 -4.27 -8.58 9.28
CA ILE A 39 -4.31 -7.55 8.24
C ILE A 39 -4.23 -8.19 6.86
N TRP A 40 -5.07 -7.70 5.94
CA TRP A 40 -5.13 -8.16 4.55
C TRP A 40 -4.97 -6.96 3.63
N LEU A 41 -3.92 -6.98 2.81
CA LEU A 41 -3.66 -5.92 1.83
C LEU A 41 -4.79 -5.83 0.81
N LEU A 42 -5.25 -4.60 0.55
CA LEU A 42 -6.20 -4.37 -0.52
C LEU A 42 -5.47 -4.48 -1.86
N SER A 43 -6.04 -5.27 -2.77
CA SER A 43 -5.57 -5.42 -4.15
C SER A 43 -6.63 -4.86 -5.10
N PRO A 44 -6.23 -4.24 -6.22
CA PRO A 44 -7.17 -3.90 -7.27
C PRO A 44 -7.61 -5.14 -8.05
N ASP A 45 -8.72 -5.01 -8.78
CA ASP A 45 -9.16 -6.02 -9.75
C ASP A 45 -8.21 -6.11 -10.95
N ASP A 46 -8.35 -7.20 -11.72
CA ASP A 46 -7.54 -7.45 -12.90
C ASP A 46 -7.63 -6.32 -13.95
N GLY A 47 -6.51 -6.05 -14.62
CA GLY A 47 -6.40 -4.99 -15.63
C GLY A 47 -6.10 -3.59 -15.07
N ALA A 48 -6.13 -3.41 -13.75
CA ALA A 48 -5.63 -2.20 -13.12
C ALA A 48 -4.12 -2.03 -13.36
N GLN A 49 -3.69 -0.80 -13.64
CA GLN A 49 -2.29 -0.46 -13.89
C GLN A 49 -1.73 0.46 -12.78
N PRO A 50 -0.41 0.40 -12.49
CA PRO A 50 0.24 1.32 -11.57
C PRO A 50 -0.06 2.79 -11.89
N GLY A 51 -0.41 3.57 -10.87
CA GLY A 51 -0.70 5.00 -11.00
C GLY A 51 -2.13 5.35 -11.41
N MET A 52 -3.00 4.37 -11.69
CA MET A 52 -4.43 4.62 -11.89
C MET A 52 -5.05 5.27 -10.63
N ARG A 53 -5.86 6.32 -10.83
CA ARG A 53 -6.55 6.99 -9.73
C ARG A 53 -7.71 6.13 -9.22
N ILE A 54 -7.73 5.91 -7.92
CA ILE A 54 -8.84 5.25 -7.22
C ILE A 54 -10.03 6.23 -7.15
N LYS A 55 -11.23 5.68 -7.28
CA LYS A 55 -12.51 6.40 -7.26
C LYS A 55 -13.43 5.84 -6.20
#